data_AF-A0A8X6R5S5-F1
#
_entry.id   AF-A0A8X6R5S5-F1
#
_cell.length_a   1.000
_cell.length_b   1.000
_cell.length_c   1.000
_cell.angle_alpha   90.00
_cell.angle_beta   90.00
_cell.angle_gamma   90.00
#
_symmetry.space_group_name_H-M   'P 1'
#
loop_
_entity.id
_entity.type
_entity.pdbx_description
1 polymer ?
#
loop_
_entity_poly.entity_id
_entity_poly.type
_entity_poly.pdbx_seq_one_letter_code
_entity_poly.pdbx_strand_id
1 'polypeptide(L)'
;MLDGFFMLHIMKEVPQTFDGISKKLLKMISQFKSPRIDIVLDQYFTPSIKDCERLRRNETTSTVSIGLNQIRHHNFTGELKNTQFKEALIKIFIDHWANNNMYPFIGNKTIYLSFDKCYSYRVVNNQVIRSIEESLSCDEHEAVILELYIIFAR
;
A
#
# COMPACT_ATOMS: atom_id res chain seq x y z
N MET A 1 3.65 -1.33 -13.58
CA MET A 1 2.78 -1.82 -12.48
C MET A 1 3.55 -2.77 -11.57
N LEU A 2 3.39 -2.65 -10.25
CA LEU A 2 4.03 -3.45 -9.21
C LEU A 2 2.98 -3.97 -8.22
N ASP A 3 3.10 -5.22 -7.77
CA ASP A 3 2.33 -5.75 -6.64
C ASP A 3 3.00 -5.31 -5.33
N GLY A 4 2.33 -4.44 -4.58
CA GLY A 4 2.87 -3.85 -3.36
C GLY A 4 3.03 -4.86 -2.22
N PHE A 5 2.17 -5.87 -2.11
CA PHE A 5 2.32 -6.89 -1.07
C PHE A 5 3.44 -7.86 -1.42
N PHE A 6 3.62 -8.21 -2.69
CA PHE A 6 4.78 -8.98 -3.12
C PHE A 6 6.08 -8.25 -2.79
N MET A 7 6.15 -6.94 -3.07
CA MET A 7 7.31 -6.10 -2.72
C MET A 7 7.61 -6.11 -1.22
N LEU A 8 6.58 -6.08 -0.36
CA LEU A 8 6.72 -6.21 1.09
C LEU A 8 7.23 -7.60 1.52
N HIS A 9 6.80 -8.68 0.86
CA HIS A 9 7.25 -10.05 1.18
C HIS A 9 8.71 -10.29 0.81
N ILE A 10 9.20 -9.69 -0.28
CA ILE A 10 10.59 -9.87 -0.74
C ILE A 10 11.58 -8.87 -0.10
N MET A 11 11.09 -7.95 0.74
CA MET A 11 11.92 -6.95 1.41
C MET A 11 12.94 -7.62 2.33
N LYS A 12 14.21 -7.60 1.93
CA LYS A 12 15.33 -8.04 2.78
C LYS A 12 15.60 -6.99 3.85
N GLU A 13 16.11 -7.42 5.01
CA GLU A 13 16.50 -6.53 6.13
C GLU A 13 15.35 -5.57 6.52
N VAL A 14 14.20 -6.13 6.89
CA VAL A 14 13.01 -5.35 7.21
C VAL A 14 13.30 -4.39 8.39
N PRO A 15 13.15 -3.06 8.21
CA PRO A 15 13.43 -2.07 9.25
C PRO A 15 12.61 -2.30 10.51
N GLN A 16 13.10 -1.87 11.68
CA GLN A 16 12.45 -2.15 12.96
C GLN A 16 11.14 -1.38 13.19
N THR A 17 10.93 -0.26 12.50
CA THR A 17 9.73 0.58 12.64
C THR A 17 8.93 0.61 11.33
N PHE A 18 7.62 0.89 11.42
CA PHE A 18 6.78 1.03 10.24
C PHE A 18 7.15 2.27 9.39
N ASP A 19 7.64 3.34 10.01
CA ASP A 19 8.30 4.46 9.33
C ASP A 19 9.45 3.98 8.44
N GLY A 20 10.34 3.16 9.01
CA GLY A 20 11.46 2.58 8.29
C GLY A 20 11.00 1.68 7.14
N ILE A 21 10.01 0.81 7.38
CA ILE A 21 9.43 -0.06 6.35
C ILE A 21 8.86 0.77 5.20
N SER A 22 8.07 1.81 5.52
CA SER A 22 7.48 2.71 4.54
C SER A 22 8.55 3.38 3.68
N LYS A 23 9.58 3.96 4.30
CA LYS A 23 10.69 4.60 3.58
C LYS A 23 11.46 3.61 2.72
N LYS A 24 11.68 2.39 3.22
CA LYS A 24 12.37 1.34 2.48
C LYS A 24 11.56 0.85 1.28
N LEU A 25 10.25 0.69 1.43
CA LEU A 25 9.36 0.36 0.32
C LEU A 25 9.44 1.45 -0.75
N LEU A 26 9.32 2.72 -0.36
CA LEU A 26 9.44 3.85 -1.29
C LEU A 26 10.79 3.88 -2.01
N LYS A 27 11.87 3.59 -1.27
CA LYS A 27 13.22 3.48 -1.86
C LYS A 27 13.32 2.34 -2.86
N MET A 28 12.75 1.17 -2.57
CA MET A 28 12.76 0.00 -3.46
C MET A 28 12.00 0.29 -4.76
N ILE A 29 10.82 0.90 -4.70
CA ILE A 29 10.05 1.25 -5.90
C ILE A 29 10.71 2.39 -6.70
N SER A 30 11.35 3.35 -6.05
CA SER A 30 11.98 4.47 -6.75
C SER A 30 13.27 4.09 -7.48
N GLN A 31 13.80 2.88 -7.26
CA GLN A 31 14.93 2.36 -8.04
C GLN A 31 14.56 1.99 -9.48
N PHE A 32 13.27 1.77 -9.76
CA PHE A 32 12.84 1.50 -11.12
C PHE A 32 13.02 2.74 -12.01
N LYS A 33 13.44 2.54 -13.26
CA LYS A 33 13.79 3.66 -14.16
C LYS A 33 12.59 4.51 -14.58
N SER A 34 11.39 3.93 -14.61
CA SER A 34 10.19 4.60 -15.11
C SER A 34 9.88 5.90 -14.34
N PRO A 35 9.50 6.99 -15.03
CA PRO A 35 9.05 8.22 -14.38
C PRO A 35 7.67 8.06 -13.73
N ARG A 36 6.87 7.09 -14.19
CA ARG A 36 5.58 6.69 -13.62
C ARG A 36 5.69 5.31 -12.99
N ILE A 37 5.26 5.17 -11.74
CA ILE A 37 5.22 3.89 -11.03
C ILE A 37 3.82 3.68 -10.51
N ASP A 38 3.16 2.63 -10.98
CA ASP A 38 1.85 2.21 -10.48
C ASP A 38 2.01 1.01 -9.54
N ILE A 39 1.50 1.13 -8.33
CA ILE A 39 1.55 0.13 -7.26
C ILE A 39 0.12 -0.29 -6.96
N VAL A 40 -0.13 -1.59 -7.01
CA VAL A 40 -1.42 -2.17 -6.66
C VAL A 40 -1.28 -2.88 -5.31
N LEU A 41 -2.12 -2.50 -4.36
CA LEU A 41 -2.24 -3.11 -3.05
C LEU A 41 -3.64 -3.68 -2.95
N ASP A 42 -3.80 -4.96 -3.32
CA ASP A 42 -5.10 -5.61 -3.39
C ASP A 42 -5.84 -5.55 -2.04
N GLN A 43 -7.09 -5.10 -2.09
CA GLN A 43 -8.01 -5.26 -0.96
C GLN A 43 -8.67 -6.63 -1.01
N TYR A 44 -8.85 -7.22 0.17
CA TYR A 44 -9.76 -8.35 0.31
C TYR A 44 -11.12 -7.78 0.68
N PHE A 45 -12.05 -7.78 -0.28
CA PHE A 45 -13.42 -7.33 -0.07
C PHE A 45 -14.11 -8.14 1.03
N THR A 46 -14.96 -7.50 1.82
CA THR A 46 -15.76 -8.16 2.86
C THR A 46 -17.24 -8.19 2.45
N PRO A 47 -17.93 -9.33 2.53
CA PRO A 47 -17.40 -10.65 2.91
C PRO A 47 -16.65 -11.31 1.74
N SER A 48 -15.39 -11.67 1.95
CA SER A 48 -14.67 -12.60 1.08
C SER A 48 -14.93 -14.04 1.50
N ILE A 49 -14.56 -14.99 0.63
CA ILE A 49 -14.48 -16.43 0.98
C ILE A 49 -13.69 -16.65 2.28
N LYS A 50 -12.66 -15.84 2.54
CA LYS A 50 -11.87 -15.92 3.77
C LYS A 50 -12.62 -15.41 4.99
N ASP A 51 -13.52 -14.45 4.83
CA ASP A 51 -14.36 -13.96 5.93
C ASP A 51 -15.45 -14.95 6.27
N CYS A 52 -16.04 -15.62 5.27
CA CYS A 52 -16.93 -16.75 5.49
C CYS A 52 -16.23 -17.90 6.24
N GLU A 53 -14.99 -18.23 5.88
CA GLU A 53 -14.18 -19.22 6.60
C GLU A 53 -13.86 -18.81 8.05
N ARG A 54 -13.57 -17.53 8.30
CA ARG A 54 -13.28 -16.99 9.65
C ARG A 54 -14.51 -16.94 10.55
N LEU A 55 -15.65 -16.51 10.01
CA LEU A 55 -16.95 -16.57 10.69
C LEU A 55 -17.30 -18.01 11.08
N ARG A 56 -17.01 -18.98 10.19
CA ARG A 56 -17.18 -20.41 10.50
C ARG A 56 -16.31 -20.90 11.67
N ARG A 57 -15.23 -20.19 12.01
CA ARG A 57 -14.31 -20.53 13.11
C ARG A 57 -14.55 -19.74 14.40
N ASN A 58 -15.57 -18.88 14.46
CA ASN A 58 -15.81 -17.95 15.57
C ASN A 58 -14.59 -17.08 15.92
N GLU A 59 -13.77 -16.72 14.92
CA GLU A 59 -12.64 -15.81 15.14
C GLU A 59 -13.15 -14.36 15.31
N THR A 60 -12.97 -13.78 16.50
CA THR A 60 -13.35 -12.40 16.79
C THR A 60 -12.47 -11.42 16.00
N THR A 61 -13.08 -10.56 15.20
CA THR A 61 -12.39 -9.46 14.50
C THR A 61 -12.04 -8.34 15.49
N SER A 62 -10.78 -8.25 15.89
CA SER A 62 -10.27 -7.12 16.68
C SER A 62 -9.72 -6.02 15.77
N THR A 63 -9.96 -4.76 16.12
CA THR A 63 -9.46 -3.62 15.33
C THR A 63 -7.94 -3.49 15.52
N VAL A 64 -7.16 -3.59 14.43
CA VAL A 64 -5.70 -3.43 14.47
C VAL A 64 -5.36 -1.96 14.25
N SER A 65 -4.72 -1.32 15.23
CA SER A 65 -4.16 0.03 15.12
C SER A 65 -2.65 -0.04 15.21
N ILE A 66 -1.95 0.58 14.25
CA ILE A 66 -0.49 0.63 14.22
C ILE A 66 0.00 2.08 14.05
N GLY A 67 1.13 2.42 14.68
CA GLY A 67 1.75 3.75 14.58
C GLY A 67 3.09 3.73 13.85
N LEU A 68 3.46 4.81 13.15
CA LEU A 68 4.71 4.88 12.36
C LEU A 68 5.99 4.55 13.17
N ASN A 69 6.08 5.03 14.41
CA ASN A 69 7.23 4.80 15.29
C ASN A 69 7.13 3.48 16.08
N GLN A 70 6.04 2.74 15.92
CA GLN A 70 5.85 1.47 16.60
C GLN A 70 6.88 0.45 16.10
N ILE A 71 7.44 -0.31 17.04
CA ILE A 71 8.34 -1.43 16.75
C ILE A 71 7.50 -2.54 16.12
N ARG A 72 7.90 -2.98 14.93
CA ARG A 72 7.25 -4.10 14.24
C ARG A 72 7.42 -5.39 15.02
N HIS A 73 6.53 -6.35 14.81
CA HIS A 73 6.74 -7.67 15.35
C HIS A 73 7.93 -8.38 14.68
N HIS A 74 8.53 -9.33 15.39
CA HIS A 74 9.72 -10.04 14.90
C HIS A 74 9.43 -10.77 13.58
N ASN A 75 8.25 -11.37 13.46
CA ASN A 75 7.77 -12.10 12.28
C ASN A 75 6.85 -11.23 11.40
N PHE A 76 7.40 -10.20 10.77
CA PHE A 76 6.66 -9.27 9.91
C PHE A 76 5.96 -9.98 8.72
N THR A 77 6.63 -10.94 8.08
CA THR A 77 6.04 -11.71 6.98
C THR A 77 4.82 -12.53 7.43
N GLY A 78 4.81 -12.99 8.68
CA GLY A 78 3.65 -13.61 9.31
C GLY A 78 2.48 -12.63 9.46
N GLU A 79 2.75 -11.38 9.89
CA GLU A 79 1.72 -10.35 10.04
C GLU A 79 1.07 -9.95 8.72
N LEU A 80 1.81 -9.96 7.61
CA LEU A 80 1.27 -9.71 6.27
C LEU A 80 0.22 -10.76 5.82
N LYS A 81 -0.02 -11.83 6.59
CA LYS A 81 -1.13 -12.76 6.36
C LYS A 81 -2.45 -12.28 6.99
N ASN A 82 -2.38 -11.38 7.98
CA ASN A 82 -3.54 -10.80 8.63
C ASN A 82 -4.09 -9.64 7.78
N THR A 83 -5.35 -9.77 7.36
CA THR A 83 -6.03 -8.78 6.50
C THR A 83 -6.14 -7.42 7.18
N GLN A 84 -6.54 -7.38 8.45
CA GLN A 84 -6.73 -6.13 9.21
C GLN A 84 -5.38 -5.42 9.42
N PHE A 85 -4.31 -6.18 9.68
CA PHE A 85 -2.97 -5.64 9.76
C PHE A 85 -2.53 -5.02 8.43
N LYS A 86 -2.75 -5.70 7.31
CA LYS A 86 -2.46 -5.18 5.97
C LYS A 86 -3.17 -3.87 5.72
N GLU A 87 -4.47 -3.80 6.01
CA GLU A 87 -5.25 -2.57 5.83
C GLU A 87 -4.72 -1.43 6.69
N ALA A 88 -4.47 -1.67 7.98
CA ALA A 88 -3.90 -0.68 8.88
C ALA A 88 -2.52 -0.21 8.40
N LEU A 89 -1.70 -1.14 7.89
CA LEU A 89 -0.38 -0.86 7.31
C LEU A 89 -0.44 0.02 6.08
N ILE A 90 -1.33 -0.26 5.15
CA ILE A 90 -1.41 0.53 3.92
C ILE A 90 -1.99 1.92 4.20
N LYS A 91 -2.97 2.04 5.10
CA LYS A 91 -3.51 3.35 5.52
C LYS A 91 -2.42 4.25 6.08
N ILE A 92 -1.55 3.73 6.97
CA ILE A 92 -0.45 4.55 7.49
C ILE A 92 0.57 4.91 6.39
N PHE A 93 0.78 4.07 5.37
CA PHE A 93 1.69 4.39 4.27
C PHE A 93 1.12 5.50 3.38
N ILE A 94 -0.17 5.45 3.06
CA ILE A 94 -0.87 6.48 2.28
C ILE A 94 -0.71 7.85 2.92
N ASP A 95 -0.86 7.94 4.24
CA ASP A 95 -0.69 9.20 4.97
C ASP A 95 0.78 9.59 5.10
N HIS A 96 1.64 8.62 5.40
CA HIS A 96 3.05 8.88 5.59
C HIS A 96 3.74 9.39 4.32
N TRP A 97 3.34 8.88 3.14
CA TRP A 97 3.91 9.27 1.85
C TRP A 97 3.57 10.71 1.46
N ALA A 98 2.50 11.28 2.01
CA ALA A 98 2.13 12.68 1.78
C ALA A 98 3.02 13.68 2.54
N ASN A 99 3.84 13.22 3.50
CA ASN A 99 4.71 14.10 4.26
C ASN A 99 5.86 14.64 3.42
N ASN A 100 6.20 15.93 3.61
CA ASN A 100 7.27 16.57 2.85
C ASN A 100 8.65 15.90 3.05
N ASN A 101 8.90 15.25 4.18
CA ASN A 101 10.13 14.48 4.41
C ASN A 101 10.29 13.27 3.45
N MET A 102 9.25 12.92 2.68
CA MET A 102 9.28 11.86 1.68
C MET A 102 9.80 12.32 0.32
N TYR A 103 9.92 13.64 0.09
CA TYR A 103 10.39 14.17 -1.19
C TYR A 103 11.70 13.53 -1.70
N PRO A 104 12.71 13.21 -0.86
CA PRO A 104 13.98 12.63 -1.34
C PRO A 104 13.80 11.20 -1.86
N PHE A 105 12.78 10.49 -1.39
CA PHE A 105 12.52 9.11 -1.75
C PHE A 105 11.65 9.02 -3.01
N ILE A 106 10.76 9.99 -3.24
CA ILE A 106 9.94 10.08 -4.47
C ILE A 106 10.77 10.61 -5.63
N GLY A 107 11.59 11.64 -5.38
CA GLY A 107 12.42 12.27 -6.39
C GLY A 107 11.59 12.90 -7.51
N ASN A 108 12.01 12.70 -8.77
CA ASN A 108 11.34 13.24 -9.96
C ASN A 108 10.27 12.31 -10.54
N LYS A 109 9.76 11.36 -9.74
CA LYS A 109 8.79 10.36 -10.19
C LYS A 109 7.37 10.74 -9.79
N THR A 110 6.40 10.17 -10.50
CA THR A 110 5.00 10.13 -10.09
C THR A 110 4.66 8.70 -9.67
N ILE A 111 4.20 8.54 -8.44
CA ILE A 111 3.82 7.25 -7.88
C ILE A 111 2.31 7.22 -7.76
N TYR A 112 1.68 6.21 -8.36
CA TYR A 112 0.26 5.90 -8.17
C TYR A 112 0.16 4.69 -7.25
N LEU A 113 -0.69 4.79 -6.22
CA LEU A 113 -0.98 3.73 -5.28
C LEU A 113 -2.47 3.44 -5.33
N SER A 114 -2.83 2.23 -5.75
CA SER A 114 -4.19 1.72 -5.75
C SER A 114 -4.43 0.87 -4.49
N PHE A 115 -5.35 1.30 -3.63
CA PHE A 115 -5.79 0.54 -2.45
C PHE A 115 -7.31 0.64 -2.28
N ASP A 116 -7.81 1.58 -1.48
CA ASP A 116 -9.24 1.93 -1.37
C ASP A 116 -9.63 2.96 -2.44
N LYS A 117 -8.68 3.85 -2.74
CA LYS A 117 -8.73 4.80 -3.85
C LYS A 117 -7.42 4.72 -4.62
N CYS A 118 -7.37 5.40 -5.76
CA CYS A 118 -6.12 5.65 -6.46
C CYS A 118 -5.52 6.97 -5.96
N TYR A 119 -4.38 6.89 -5.25
CA TYR A 119 -3.64 8.06 -4.79
C TYR A 119 -2.45 8.32 -5.70
N SER A 120 -2.22 9.57 -6.08
CA SER A 120 -1.01 9.99 -6.80
C SER A 120 -0.10 10.82 -5.88
N TYR A 121 1.21 10.58 -5.97
CA TYR A 121 2.24 11.30 -5.23
C TYR A 121 3.27 11.84 -6.22
N ARG A 122 3.52 13.15 -6.15
CA ARG A 122 4.56 13.83 -6.93
C ARG A 122 5.24 14.91 -6.12
N VAL A 123 6.47 15.24 -6.47
CA VAL A 123 7.21 16.35 -5.83
C VAL A 123 7.14 17.59 -6.70
N VAL A 124 6.71 18.70 -6.11
CA VAL A 124 6.73 20.04 -6.72
C VAL A 124 7.35 21.01 -5.71
N ASN A 125 8.40 21.74 -6.10
CA ASN A 125 9.10 22.69 -5.22
C ASN A 125 9.53 22.05 -3.87
N ASN A 126 10.06 20.82 -3.90
CA ASN A 126 10.45 20.02 -2.73
C ASN A 126 9.32 19.72 -1.74
N GLN A 127 8.07 19.89 -2.15
CA GLN A 127 6.88 19.51 -1.38
C GLN A 127 6.22 18.33 -2.05
N VAL A 128 5.73 17.39 -1.23
CA VAL A 128 4.99 16.25 -1.73
C VAL A 128 3.53 16.65 -1.90
N ILE A 129 3.02 16.51 -3.13
CA ILE A 129 1.62 16.72 -3.45
C ILE A 129 0.99 15.34 -3.59
N ARG A 130 0.04 15.04 -2.70
CA ARG A 130 -0.87 13.90 -2.80
C ARG A 130 -2.18 14.35 -3.45
N SER A 131 -2.66 13.60 -4.45
CA SER A 131 -3.99 13.77 -5.04
C SER A 131 -4.74 12.44 -5.06
N ILE A 132 -6.06 12.49 -5.15
CA ILE A 132 -6.90 11.32 -5.41
C ILE A 132 -7.31 11.38 -6.88
N GLU A 133 -7.02 10.33 -7.63
CA GLU A 133 -7.36 10.21 -9.03
C GLU A 133 -8.70 9.49 -9.14
N GLU A 134 -9.80 10.24 -9.10
CA GLU A 134 -11.17 9.69 -9.14
C GLU A 134 -11.43 8.87 -10.40
N SER A 135 -10.87 9.30 -11.55
CA SER A 135 -10.99 8.56 -12.82
C SER A 135 -10.30 7.19 -12.84
N LEU A 136 -9.42 6.95 -11.86
CA LEU A 136 -8.72 5.68 -11.64
C LEU A 136 -9.19 4.97 -10.36
N SER A 137 -10.15 5.56 -9.65
CA SER A 137 -10.76 4.99 -8.45
C SER A 137 -12.07 4.32 -8.85
N CYS A 138 -12.25 3.05 -8.48
CA CYS A 138 -13.48 2.32 -8.76
C CYS A 138 -14.33 2.24 -7.49
N ASP A 139 -15.51 2.86 -7.51
CA ASP A 139 -16.46 2.83 -6.38
C ASP A 139 -17.35 1.56 -6.38
N GLU A 140 -17.43 0.82 -7.50
CA GLU A 140 -18.41 -0.29 -7.68
C GLU A 140 -17.78 -1.71 -7.74
N HIS A 141 -17.80 -2.30 -6.55
CA HIS A 141 -17.93 -3.70 -6.09
C HIS A 141 -17.72 -4.99 -6.94
N GLU A 142 -17.51 -5.04 -8.27
CA GLU A 142 -17.41 -6.36 -8.96
C GLU A 142 -16.34 -6.56 -10.06
N ALA A 143 -15.58 -5.55 -10.50
CA ALA A 143 -14.71 -5.70 -11.70
C ALA A 143 -13.18 -5.62 -11.44
N VAL A 144 -12.72 -5.81 -10.20
CA VAL A 144 -11.46 -5.18 -9.74
C VAL A 144 -10.16 -5.77 -10.31
N ILE A 145 -10.12 -7.01 -10.79
CA ILE A 145 -8.86 -7.59 -11.30
C ILE A 145 -8.65 -7.33 -12.80
N LEU A 146 -9.72 -7.26 -13.60
CA LEU A 146 -9.61 -7.17 -15.06
C LEU A 146 -9.47 -5.74 -15.57
N GLU A 147 -10.20 -4.77 -14.99
CA GLU A 147 -10.18 -3.40 -15.50
C GLU A 147 -8.90 -2.63 -15.15
N LEU A 148 -8.34 -2.82 -13.96
CA LEU A 148 -7.04 -2.23 -13.60
C LEU A 148 -5.93 -2.77 -14.51
N TYR A 149 -5.95 -4.07 -14.86
CA TYR A 149 -4.99 -4.62 -15.82
C TYR A 149 -5.15 -3.98 -17.21
N ILE A 150 -6.38 -3.71 -17.66
CA ILE A 150 -6.66 -3.06 -18.95
C ILE A 150 -6.25 -1.57 -18.95
N ILE A 151 -6.47 -0.86 -17.85
CA ILE A 151 -6.14 0.57 -17.71
C ILE A 151 -4.62 0.78 -17.61
N PHE A 152 -3.90 -0.08 -16.88
CA PHE A 152 -2.45 0.04 -16.69
C PHE A 152 -1.60 -0.71 -17.75
N ALA A 153 -2.20 -1.49 -18.64
CA ALA A 153 -1.52 -2.17 -19.76
C ALA A 153 -1.58 -1.40 -21.10
N ARG A 154 -2.12 -0.17 -21.12
CA ARG A 154 -2.09 0.75 -22.26
C ARG A 154 -1.04 1.84 -22.09
#